data_AF-A0A5C7N213-F1
#
_entry.id   AF-A0A5C7N213-F1
#
_cell.length_a   1.000
_cell.length_b   1.000
_cell.length_c   1.000
_cell.angle_alpha   90.00
_cell.angle_beta   90.00
_cell.angle_gamma   90.00
#
_symmetry.space_group_name_H-M   'P 1'
#
loop_
_entity.id
_entity.type
_entity.pdbx_description
1 polymer ?
#
loop_
_entity_poly.entity_id
_entity_poly.type
_entity_poly.pdbx_seq_one_letter_code
_entity_poly.pdbx_strand_id
1 'polypeptide(L)'
;MVSSAQTNSGAITNPLSSKQQSIVTIAAFTANGDLTKLDHAIREGLNAGLTISEVKEVIVQMYAYAGFPRSLNALHTLMDVLKERKSKGINDRLAKQKASAQQRFCEKFSALNQK
;
A
#
# COMPACT_ATOMS: atom_id res chain seq x y z
N MET A 1 11.66 29.70 -45.50
CA MET A 1 10.39 29.33 -44.81
C MET A 1 10.57 27.93 -44.24
N VAL A 2 11.26 27.79 -43.11
CA VAL A 2 11.34 26.53 -42.34
C VAL A 2 11.04 26.89 -40.90
N SER A 3 9.86 26.46 -40.47
CA SER A 3 9.27 26.69 -39.16
C SER A 3 10.05 25.91 -38.12
N SER A 4 10.64 26.60 -37.15
CA SER A 4 11.24 26.04 -35.95
C SER A 4 10.14 25.41 -35.09
N ALA A 5 10.09 24.08 -35.08
CA ALA A 5 9.24 23.29 -34.20
C ALA A 5 9.65 23.53 -32.73
N GLN A 6 8.75 24.10 -31.94
CA GLN A 6 8.89 24.26 -30.51
C GLN A 6 8.82 22.88 -29.83
N THR A 7 9.95 22.40 -29.29
CA THR A 7 9.97 21.27 -28.36
C THR A 7 9.47 21.75 -27.00
N ASN A 8 8.16 21.59 -26.74
CA ASN A 8 7.62 21.69 -25.38
C ASN A 8 8.06 20.46 -24.57
N SER A 9 9.34 20.39 -24.22
CA SER A 9 9.86 19.49 -23.18
C SER A 9 9.67 20.13 -21.81
N GLY A 10 8.42 20.44 -21.47
CA GLY A 10 8.03 20.69 -20.08
C GLY A 10 8.04 19.34 -19.38
N ALA A 11 9.14 18.99 -18.71
CA ALA A 11 9.21 17.81 -17.88
C ALA A 11 8.13 17.90 -16.80
N ILE A 12 7.04 17.13 -16.97
CA ILE A 12 6.01 16.97 -15.95
C ILE A 12 6.64 16.16 -14.81
N THR A 13 7.45 16.80 -13.99
CA THR A 13 7.93 16.23 -12.74
C THR A 13 6.85 16.52 -11.71
N ASN A 14 5.82 15.67 -11.67
CA ASN A 14 4.93 15.63 -10.53
C ASN A 14 5.56 14.62 -9.54
N PRO A 15 6.40 15.07 -8.59
CA PRO A 15 7.14 14.16 -7.74
C PRO A 15 6.15 13.32 -6.92
N LEU A 16 6.35 12.00 -6.92
CA LEU A 16 5.57 11.11 -6.08
C LEU A 16 5.74 11.52 -4.61
N SER A 17 4.65 11.55 -3.84
CA SER A 17 4.75 11.75 -2.40
C SER A 17 5.56 10.61 -1.74
N SER A 18 6.18 10.87 -0.58
CA SER A 18 6.98 9.86 0.14
C SER A 18 6.19 8.57 0.40
N LYS A 19 4.87 8.68 0.61
CA LYS A 19 3.97 7.53 0.75
C LYS A 19 3.86 6.73 -0.54
N GLN A 20 3.64 7.40 -1.67
CA GLN A 20 3.54 6.74 -2.98
C GLN A 20 4.86 6.06 -3.36
N GLN A 21 6.00 6.69 -3.09
CA GLN A 21 7.32 6.09 -3.31
C GLN A 21 7.53 4.82 -2.46
N SER A 22 7.08 4.86 -1.20
CA SER A 22 7.16 3.69 -0.30
C SER A 22 6.30 2.53 -0.80
N ILE A 23 5.09 2.81 -1.31
CA ILE A 23 4.21 1.79 -1.91
C ILE A 23 4.90 1.09 -3.09
N VAL A 24 5.50 1.87 -4.00
CA VAL A 24 6.22 1.32 -5.16
C VAL A 24 7.37 0.43 -4.73
N THR A 25 8.13 0.87 -3.72
CA THR A 25 9.29 0.14 -3.19
C THR A 25 8.88 -1.19 -2.56
N ILE A 26 7.82 -1.20 -1.75
CA ILE A 26 7.27 -2.41 -1.12
C ILE A 26 6.77 -3.39 -2.20
N ALA A 27 6.04 -2.90 -3.21
CA ALA A 27 5.57 -3.73 -4.31
C ALA A 27 6.73 -4.36 -5.09
N ALA A 28 7.77 -3.58 -5.39
CA ALA A 28 8.95 -4.04 -6.12
C ALA A 28 9.69 -5.15 -5.35
N PHE A 29 9.96 -4.98 -4.06
CA PHE A 29 10.62 -6.02 -3.26
C PHE A 29 9.74 -7.24 -3.02
N THR A 30 8.42 -7.06 -2.90
CA THR A 30 7.46 -8.17 -2.83
C THR A 30 7.50 -9.01 -4.11
N ALA A 31 7.46 -8.37 -5.28
CA ALA A 31 7.56 -9.05 -6.57
C ALA A 31 8.92 -9.74 -6.74
N ASN A 32 10.01 -9.11 -6.31
CA ASN A 32 11.36 -9.67 -6.39
C ASN A 32 11.62 -10.78 -5.36
N GLY A 33 10.84 -10.85 -4.28
CA GLY A 33 10.98 -11.83 -3.19
C GLY A 33 12.19 -11.59 -2.29
N ASP A 34 12.70 -10.36 -2.24
CA ASP A 34 13.83 -9.99 -1.37
C ASP A 34 13.29 -9.58 0.01
N LEU A 35 13.22 -10.54 0.94
CA LEU A 35 12.58 -10.34 2.25
C LEU A 35 13.35 -9.37 3.15
N THR A 36 14.68 -9.35 3.05
CA THR A 36 15.52 -8.45 3.86
C THR A 36 15.30 -7.00 3.46
N LYS A 37 15.26 -6.72 2.15
CA LYS A 37 14.95 -5.35 1.68
C LYS A 37 13.48 -4.99 1.90
N LEU A 38 12.58 -5.97 1.81
CA LEU A 38 11.17 -5.78 2.09
C LEU A 38 10.92 -5.38 3.55
N ASP A 39 11.54 -6.04 4.53
CA ASP A 39 11.44 -5.67 5.96
C ASP A 39 11.81 -4.19 6.17
N HIS A 40 12.95 -3.77 5.60
CA HIS A 40 13.38 -2.37 5.69
C HIS A 40 12.39 -1.42 5.01
N ALA A 41 11.93 -1.75 3.80
CA ALA A 41 10.97 -0.93 3.06
C ALA A 41 9.62 -0.80 3.77
N ILE A 42 9.14 -1.84 4.45
CA ILE A 42 7.91 -1.81 5.25
C ILE A 42 8.08 -0.86 6.44
N ARG A 43 9.21 -0.93 7.16
CA ARG A 43 9.49 -0.03 8.29
C ARG A 43 9.53 1.43 7.84
N GLU A 44 10.25 1.71 6.76
CA GLU A 44 10.32 3.04 6.17
C GLU A 44 8.95 3.54 5.71
N GLY A 45 8.14 2.67 5.09
CA GLY A 45 6.77 2.99 4.71
C GLY A 45 5.88 3.35 5.90
N LEU A 46 5.95 2.58 6.98
CA LEU A 46 5.21 2.86 8.22
C LEU A 46 5.68 4.17 8.87
N ASN A 47 6.99 4.45 8.85
CA ASN A 47 7.56 5.70 9.35
C ASN A 47 7.15 6.91 8.49
N ALA A 48 7.05 6.75 7.16
CA ALA A 48 6.50 7.73 6.23
C ALA A 48 4.98 7.93 6.39
N GLY A 49 4.34 7.17 7.28
CA GLY A 49 2.94 7.29 7.63
C GLY A 49 2.00 6.52 6.71
N LEU A 50 2.46 5.45 6.04
CA LEU A 50 1.55 4.43 5.55
C LEU A 50 0.84 3.75 6.73
N THR A 51 -0.38 3.32 6.47
CA THR A 51 -1.14 2.47 7.38
C THR A 51 -0.84 1.00 7.12
N ILE A 52 -1.05 0.17 8.14
CA ILE A 52 -0.88 -1.28 8.01
C ILE A 52 -1.78 -1.84 6.90
N SER A 53 -3.00 -1.31 6.80
CA SER A 53 -3.97 -1.72 5.79
C SER A 53 -3.46 -1.44 4.37
N GLU A 54 -2.90 -0.25 4.12
CA GLU A 54 -2.35 0.09 2.79
C GLU A 54 -1.22 -0.87 2.38
N VAL A 55 -0.29 -1.16 3.29
CA VAL A 55 0.81 -2.12 3.01
C VAL A 55 0.27 -3.52 2.75
N LYS A 56 -0.70 -3.98 3.55
CA LYS A 56 -1.35 -5.27 3.37
C LYS A 56 -2.06 -5.38 2.02
N GLU A 57 -2.82 -4.35 1.62
CA GLU A 57 -3.52 -4.34 0.32
C GLU A 57 -2.53 -4.41 -0.85
N VAL A 58 -1.39 -3.75 -0.78
CA VAL A 58 -0.34 -3.86 -1.82
C VAL A 58 0.16 -5.30 -1.93
N ILE A 59 0.46 -5.95 -0.81
CA ILE A 59 0.92 -7.35 -0.79
C ILE A 59 -0.17 -8.30 -1.31
N VAL A 60 -1.43 -8.09 -0.90
CA VAL A 60 -2.57 -8.89 -1.38
C VAL A 60 -2.78 -8.70 -2.88
N GLN A 61 -2.62 -7.49 -3.41
CA GLN A 61 -2.71 -7.26 -4.85
C GLN A 61 -1.60 -7.98 -5.60
N MET A 62 -0.40 -8.06 -5.03
CA MET A 62 0.72 -8.81 -5.62
C MET A 62 0.46 -10.32 -5.70
N TYR A 63 -0.53 -10.85 -4.98
CA TYR A 63 -0.95 -12.23 -5.13
C TYR A 63 -1.27 -12.60 -6.58
N ALA A 64 -2.01 -11.73 -7.28
CA ALA A 64 -2.42 -11.95 -8.66
C ALA A 64 -1.27 -11.80 -9.67
N TYR A 65 -0.24 -11.00 -9.35
CA TYR A 65 0.83 -10.64 -10.29
C TYR A 65 2.16 -11.37 -10.04
N ALA A 66 2.52 -11.61 -8.78
CA ALA A 66 3.76 -12.26 -8.35
C ALA A 66 3.53 -13.69 -7.81
N GLY A 67 2.27 -14.09 -7.66
CA GLY A 67 1.87 -15.43 -7.23
C GLY A 67 1.85 -15.66 -5.72
N PHE A 68 1.39 -16.85 -5.35
CA PHE A 68 1.17 -17.31 -3.97
C PHE A 68 2.42 -17.28 -3.08
N PRO A 69 3.56 -17.93 -3.44
CA PRO A 69 4.67 -18.10 -2.51
C PRO A 69 5.32 -16.76 -2.12
N ARG A 70 5.48 -15.84 -3.07
CA ARG A 70 6.13 -14.54 -2.82
C ARG A 70 5.26 -13.63 -1.97
N SER A 71 3.97 -13.54 -2.30
CA SER A 71 3.04 -12.66 -1.60
C SER A 71 2.79 -13.13 -0.16
N LEU A 72 2.76 -14.44 0.09
CA LEU A 72 2.65 -14.95 1.47
C LEU A 72 3.92 -14.75 2.28
N ASN A 73 5.10 -14.95 1.71
CA ASN A 73 6.35 -14.67 2.42
C ASN A 73 6.46 -13.18 2.77
N ALA A 74 6.03 -12.30 1.87
CA ALA A 74 5.92 -10.87 2.12
C ALA A 74 4.92 -10.55 3.25
N LEU A 75 3.78 -11.23 3.27
CA LEU A 75 2.79 -11.07 4.32
C LEU A 75 3.33 -11.51 5.69
N HIS A 76 4.03 -12.65 5.76
CA HIS A 76 4.70 -13.08 6.99
C HIS A 76 5.73 -12.05 7.48
N THR A 77 6.53 -11.51 6.57
CA THR A 77 7.51 -10.45 6.87
C THR A 77 6.82 -9.21 7.46
N LEU A 78 5.68 -8.80 6.89
CA LEU A 78 4.87 -7.71 7.45
C LEU A 78 4.44 -8.02 8.89
N MET A 79 3.97 -9.24 9.16
CA MET A 79 3.53 -9.64 10.51
C MET A 79 4.67 -9.60 11.53
N ASP A 80 5.87 -10.04 11.13
CA ASP A 80 7.05 -10.01 11.99
C ASP A 80 7.45 -8.57 12.34
N VAL A 81 7.47 -7.66 11.36
CA VAL A 81 7.71 -6.23 11.58
C VAL A 81 6.70 -5.64 12.57
N LEU A 82 5.42 -5.94 12.39
CA LEU A 82 4.37 -5.44 13.27
C LEU A 82 4.49 -5.99 14.69
N LYS A 83 4.86 -7.25 14.84
CA LYS A 83 5.10 -7.88 16.15
C LYS A 83 6.26 -7.20 16.88
N GLU A 84 7.35 -6.90 16.17
CA GLU A 84 8.50 -6.19 16.73
C GLU A 84 8.16 -4.73 17.07
N ARG A 85 7.41 -4.03 16.23
CA ARG A 85 6.99 -2.65 16.50
C ARG A 85 6.06 -2.59 17.71
N LYS A 86 5.16 -3.57 17.84
CA LYS A 86 4.29 -3.71 19.00
C LYS A 86 5.07 -4.00 20.27
N SER A 87 6.10 -4.85 20.24
CA SER A 87 6.95 -5.10 21.41
C SER A 87 7.76 -3.88 21.84
N LYS A 88 8.09 -2.99 20.88
CA LYS A 88 8.71 -1.68 21.13
C LYS A 88 7.72 -0.58 21.58
N GLY A 89 6.43 -0.91 21.73
CA GLY A 89 5.39 0.05 22.14
C GLY A 89 4.93 1.01 21.04
N ILE A 90 5.31 0.76 19.79
CA ILE A 90 4.90 1.58 18.64
C ILE A 90 3.53 1.11 18.16
N ASN A 91 2.55 2.03 18.19
CA ASN A 91 1.20 1.76 17.70
C ASN A 91 1.06 2.28 16.27
N ASP A 92 1.24 1.39 15.29
CA ASP A 92 1.02 1.71 13.88
C ASP A 92 -0.47 1.91 13.58
N ARG A 93 -0.76 2.81 12.64
CA ARG A 93 -2.14 3.11 12.26
C ARG A 93 -2.76 1.95 11.48
N LEU A 94 -3.74 1.29 12.09
CA LEU A 94 -4.71 0.47 11.37
C LEU A 94 -5.69 1.42 10.69
N ALA A 95 -5.70 1.47 9.35
CA ALA A 95 -6.77 2.21 8.68
C ALA A 95 -8.10 1.49 8.95
N LYS A 96 -9.08 2.22 9.50
CA LYS A 96 -10.48 1.78 9.46
C LYS A 96 -10.82 1.56 8.00
N GLN A 97 -11.39 0.40 7.66
CA GLN A 97 -12.03 0.22 6.36
C GLN A 97 -12.89 1.45 6.12
N LYS A 98 -12.70 2.15 4.98
CA LYS A 98 -13.70 3.12 4.56
C LYS A 98 -15.01 2.33 4.58
N ALA A 99 -16.03 2.83 5.28
CA ALA A 99 -17.39 2.32 5.20
C ALA A 99 -17.87 2.49 3.75
N SER A 100 -17.36 1.64 2.85
CA SER A 100 -17.46 1.78 1.41
C SER A 100 -18.58 0.89 0.97
N ALA A 101 -19.64 1.49 0.44
CA ALA A 101 -20.81 0.85 -0.19
C ALA A 101 -21.54 -0.23 0.64
N GLN A 102 -20.87 -1.29 1.09
CA GLN A 102 -21.37 -2.39 1.91
C GLN A 102 -22.01 -1.91 3.22
N GLN A 103 -21.36 -1.01 3.97
CA GLN A 103 -21.92 -0.46 5.22
C GLN A 103 -23.18 0.36 4.93
N ARG A 104 -23.13 1.24 3.91
CA ARG A 104 -24.27 2.05 3.46
C ARG A 104 -25.41 1.18 2.90
N PHE A 105 -25.06 0.07 2.27
CA PHE A 105 -26.01 -0.91 1.73
C PHE A 105 -26.68 -1.65 2.88
N CYS A 106 -25.93 -2.19 3.84
CA CYS A 106 -26.49 -2.82 5.05
C CYS A 106 -27.34 -1.85 5.88
N GLU A 107 -26.90 -0.61 6.08
CA GLU A 107 -27.69 0.43 6.75
C GLU A 107 -29.00 0.70 6.00
N LYS A 108 -28.96 0.92 4.67
CA LYS A 108 -30.18 1.11 3.86
C LYS A 108 -31.10 -0.11 3.84
N PHE A 109 -30.55 -1.32 3.79
CA PHE A 109 -31.33 -2.56 3.80
C PHE A 109 -32.01 -2.79 5.16
N SER A 110 -31.32 -2.50 6.27
CA SER A 110 -31.90 -2.57 7.62
C SER A 110 -33.04 -1.55 7.82
N ALA A 111 -32.92 -0.35 7.24
CA ALA A 111 -33.96 0.69 7.29
C ALA A 111 -35.18 0.35 6.39
N LEU A 112 -35.00 -0.45 5.34
CA LEU A 112 -36.08 -0.92 4.45
C LEU A 112 -36.93 -2.04 5.07
N ASN A 113 -36.45 -2.70 6.12
CA ASN A 113 -37.12 -3.84 6.77
C ASN A 113 -37.75 -3.47 8.14
N GLN A 114 -37.83 -2.17 8.45
CA GLN A 114 -38.47 -1.62 9.66
C GLN A 114 -39.85 -0.96 9.38
N LYS A 115 -40.43 -1.20 8.19
CA LYS A 115 -41.84 -0.88 7.88
C LYS A 115 -42.58 -2.17 7.55
#